data_AF-A0A8C4TD30-F1
#
_entry.id   AF-A0A8C4TD30-F1
#
_cell.length_a   1.000
_cell.length_b   1.000
_cell.length_c   1.000
_cell.angle_alpha   90.00
_cell.angle_beta   90.00
_cell.angle_gamma   90.00
#
_symmetry.space_group_name_H-M   'P 1'
#
loop_
_entity.id
_entity.type
_entity.pdbx_description
1 polymer ?
#
loop_
_entity_poly.entity_id
_entity_poly.type
_entity_poly.pdbx_seq_one_letter_code
_entity_poly.pdbx_strand_id
1 'polypeptide(L)'
;MPRECIQTYFPWRKCFVFDRPSSRANLQKLEMLEECELEPDFVNQAKAFCDHILGASMPKTLKGGIGVTGFLLAKLAVTYVDAIRCGKIPCLENAVHALAEIENSSAVQMAFQHYKEEINKKADLPTEDQKEMSDLHSQCEKEALHIFMSRSFKDDDQKFQAVLAERIKKEYEDICQKNAEQSKNFCVALLLQMGEDLEYSLENNYYLKPGGYEDFQQDLGNTISQYNEATRKGIKAKETLSDYLKEKDTRGSMILAADKAMTENEKQQKEEQAKVELAKWEAATLDAKLKDTEMQLEDQRSSYNLHIQQLQDKMESDRRKAVQEHERLLNKKLQEQKAMLEQGFKERADQLEAEIRQLRSQGTGRGPCGSFLGNVVRSIGRVFGF
;
A
#
# COMPACT_ATOMS: atom_id res chain seq x y z
N MET A 1 16.04 3.63 -49.81
CA MET A 1 16.07 2.54 -48.81
C MET A 1 16.92 2.84 -47.57
N PRO A 2 18.27 2.80 -47.51
CA PRO A 2 18.98 2.97 -46.21
C PRO A 2 18.82 4.36 -45.56
N ARG A 3 18.90 5.42 -46.36
CA ARG A 3 18.75 6.82 -45.87
C ARG A 3 17.35 7.08 -45.32
N GLU A 4 16.33 6.53 -45.98
CA GLU A 4 14.94 6.63 -45.56
C GLU A 4 14.72 5.90 -44.23
N CYS A 5 15.19 4.66 -44.09
CA CYS A 5 15.09 3.93 -42.83
C CYS A 5 15.73 4.69 -41.66
N ILE A 6 16.91 5.30 -41.87
CA ILE A 6 17.57 6.11 -40.82
C ILE A 6 16.71 7.31 -40.43
N GLN A 7 16.13 8.00 -41.41
CA GLN A 7 15.29 9.18 -41.17
C GLN A 7 13.96 8.80 -40.50
N THR A 8 13.36 7.67 -40.86
CA THR A 8 12.05 7.25 -40.37
C THR A 8 12.13 6.58 -38.99
N TYR A 9 13.10 5.68 -38.76
CA TYR A 9 13.14 4.86 -37.54
C TYR A 9 13.83 5.55 -36.36
N PHE A 10 14.73 6.50 -36.62
CA PHE A 10 15.47 7.20 -35.58
C PHE A 10 15.02 8.66 -35.51
N PRO A 11 14.15 9.02 -34.55
CA PRO A 11 13.64 10.38 -34.45
C PRO A 11 14.72 11.41 -34.11
N TRP A 12 15.81 10.97 -33.46
CA TRP A 12 16.94 11.82 -33.11
C TRP A 12 18.18 11.35 -33.86
N ARG A 13 18.82 12.28 -34.55
CA ARG A 13 20.00 12.01 -35.39
C ARG A 13 21.00 13.14 -35.18
N LYS A 14 22.25 12.78 -34.89
CA LYS A 14 23.38 13.69 -34.70
C LYS A 14 24.60 13.04 -35.35
N CYS A 15 25.42 13.83 -36.04
CA CYS A 15 26.66 13.37 -36.65
C CYS A 15 27.84 14.01 -35.91
N PHE A 16 28.83 13.19 -35.57
CA PHE A 16 30.12 13.59 -35.05
C PHE A 16 31.18 13.12 -36.04
N VAL A 17 32.19 13.95 -36.25
CA VAL A 17 33.36 13.62 -37.06
C VAL A 17 34.55 13.52 -36.13
N PHE A 18 35.40 12.54 -36.40
CA PHE A 18 36.61 12.28 -35.63
C PHE A 18 37.80 12.25 -36.57
N ASP A 19 38.78 13.08 -36.29
CA ASP A 19 40.08 13.02 -36.94
C ASP A 19 40.80 11.74 -36.52
N ARG A 20 41.88 11.41 -37.26
CA ARG A 20 42.66 10.24 -36.91
C ARG A 20 43.29 10.46 -35.52
N PRO A 21 43.14 9.51 -34.58
CA PRO A 21 43.52 9.75 -33.19
C PRO A 21 45.03 9.80 -32.93
N SER A 22 45.84 9.17 -33.79
CA SER A 22 47.30 9.23 -33.73
C SER A 22 47.91 8.81 -35.09
N SER A 23 49.24 8.72 -35.15
CA SER A 23 49.98 8.22 -36.33
C SER A 23 49.58 6.79 -36.69
N ARG A 24 49.71 6.41 -37.98
CA ARG A 24 49.37 5.05 -38.46
C ARG A 24 50.11 3.94 -37.70
N ALA A 25 51.36 4.18 -37.32
CA ALA A 25 52.17 3.23 -36.56
C ALA A 25 51.64 3.04 -35.13
N ASN A 26 51.07 4.08 -34.53
CA ASN A 26 50.55 4.05 -33.17
C ASN A 26 49.11 3.51 -33.06
N LEU A 27 48.35 3.44 -34.17
CA LEU A 27 46.95 2.94 -34.13
C LEU A 27 46.81 1.50 -33.60
N GLN A 28 47.82 0.64 -33.77
CA GLN A 28 47.79 -0.74 -33.26
C GLN A 28 47.93 -0.81 -31.74
N LYS A 29 48.44 0.24 -31.11
CA LYS A 29 48.66 0.36 -29.67
C LYS A 29 47.87 1.52 -29.06
N LEU A 30 46.76 1.91 -29.72
CA LEU A 30 45.98 3.10 -29.37
C LEU A 30 45.49 3.09 -27.91
N GLU A 31 45.07 1.94 -27.40
CA GLU A 31 44.62 1.77 -26.01
C GLU A 31 45.74 1.93 -24.96
N MET A 32 47.01 1.89 -25.39
CA MET A 32 48.19 2.04 -24.53
C MET A 32 48.79 3.45 -24.60
N LEU A 33 48.26 4.32 -25.46
CA LEU A 33 48.73 5.70 -25.58
C LEU A 33 48.12 6.56 -24.49
N GLU A 34 48.92 7.49 -23.98
CA GLU A 34 48.43 8.55 -23.10
C GLU A 34 47.70 9.62 -23.92
N GLU A 35 46.79 10.39 -23.29
CA GLU A 35 46.04 11.46 -24.01
C GLU A 35 46.96 12.50 -24.65
N CYS A 36 48.15 12.75 -24.09
CA CYS A 36 49.14 13.67 -24.65
C CYS A 36 49.84 13.14 -25.91
N GLU A 37 49.71 11.85 -26.21
CA GLU A 37 50.21 11.20 -27.43
C GLU A 37 49.15 11.11 -28.54
N LEU A 38 47.94 11.60 -28.26
CA LEU A 38 46.82 11.69 -29.21
C LEU A 38 46.79 13.04 -29.91
N GLU A 39 46.20 13.07 -31.10
CA GLU A 39 45.94 14.30 -31.83
C GLU A 39 44.98 15.22 -31.02
N PRO A 40 45.36 16.48 -30.72
CA PRO A 40 44.54 17.35 -29.87
C PRO A 40 43.12 17.57 -30.38
N ASP A 41 42.94 17.69 -31.70
CA ASP A 41 41.62 17.85 -32.32
C ASP A 41 40.74 16.61 -32.13
N PHE A 42 41.32 15.41 -32.22
CA PHE A 42 40.61 14.17 -31.90
C PHE A 42 40.18 14.14 -30.43
N VAL A 43 41.06 14.50 -29.49
CA VAL A 43 40.74 14.54 -28.06
C VAL A 43 39.58 15.51 -27.79
N ASN A 44 39.63 16.70 -28.38
CA ASN A 44 38.56 17.69 -28.26
C ASN A 44 37.23 17.20 -28.86
N GLN A 45 37.26 16.54 -30.02
CA GLN A 45 36.09 15.95 -30.67
C GLN A 45 35.50 14.79 -29.85
N ALA A 46 36.33 13.90 -29.31
CA ALA A 46 35.95 12.82 -28.42
C ALA A 46 35.29 13.34 -27.15
N LYS A 47 35.88 14.37 -26.52
CA LYS A 47 35.31 15.03 -25.36
C LYS A 47 33.94 15.65 -25.67
N ALA A 48 33.83 16.42 -26.75
CA ALA A 48 32.57 17.02 -27.17
C ALA A 48 31.48 15.98 -27.47
N PHE A 49 31.86 14.82 -28.03
CA PHE A 49 30.97 13.68 -28.20
C PHE A 49 30.50 13.12 -26.85
N CYS A 50 31.42 12.83 -25.93
CA CYS A 50 31.09 12.32 -24.60
C CYS A 50 30.17 13.29 -23.84
N ASP A 51 30.50 14.57 -23.82
CA ASP A 51 29.71 15.62 -23.17
C ASP A 51 28.28 15.66 -23.75
N HIS A 52 28.14 15.54 -25.07
CA HIS A 52 26.82 15.48 -25.71
C HIS A 52 26.05 14.22 -25.32
N ILE A 53 26.67 13.04 -25.35
CA ILE A 53 26.00 11.79 -24.99
C ILE A 53 25.54 11.84 -23.53
N LEU A 54 26.40 12.28 -22.61
CA LEU A 54 26.08 12.36 -21.19
C LEU A 54 25.03 13.44 -20.88
N GLY A 55 25.03 14.55 -21.62
CA GLY A 55 24.09 15.66 -21.42
C GLY A 55 22.75 15.53 -22.15
N ALA A 56 22.70 14.81 -23.27
CA ALA A 56 21.51 14.76 -24.14
C ALA A 56 20.84 13.38 -24.21
N SER A 57 21.50 12.30 -23.76
CA SER A 57 20.88 10.97 -23.79
C SER A 57 19.76 10.85 -22.76
N MET A 58 18.62 10.37 -23.22
CA MET A 58 17.46 10.16 -22.37
C MET A 58 17.49 8.76 -21.75
N PRO A 59 16.95 8.60 -20.53
CA PRO A 59 16.66 7.27 -19.99
C PRO A 59 15.80 6.47 -20.98
N LYS A 60 16.08 5.18 -21.09
CA LYS A 60 15.33 4.30 -21.99
C LYS A 60 13.89 4.16 -21.50
N THR A 61 12.91 4.34 -22.39
CA THR A 61 11.48 4.14 -22.12
C THR A 61 10.87 3.05 -23.02
N LEU A 62 9.78 2.45 -22.55
CA LEU A 62 8.85 1.64 -23.34
C LEU A 62 7.57 2.46 -23.62
N LYS A 63 6.74 1.95 -24.54
CA LYS A 63 5.44 2.56 -24.88
C LYS A 63 4.62 2.81 -23.61
N GLY A 64 4.10 4.03 -23.46
CA GLY A 64 3.41 4.47 -22.25
C GLY A 64 4.29 5.18 -21.22
N GLY A 65 5.51 5.58 -21.58
CA GLY A 65 6.41 6.33 -20.69
C GLY A 65 7.07 5.48 -19.60
N ILE A 66 7.05 4.15 -19.75
CA ILE A 66 7.59 3.22 -18.74
C ILE A 66 9.12 3.27 -18.80
N GLY A 67 9.75 3.81 -17.77
CA GLY A 67 11.21 3.85 -17.65
C GLY A 67 11.81 2.44 -17.52
N VAL A 68 12.84 2.14 -18.31
CA VAL A 68 13.54 0.86 -18.28
C VAL A 68 14.61 0.88 -17.19
N THR A 69 14.32 0.20 -16.08
CA THR A 69 15.28 -0.08 -15.00
C THR A 69 16.23 -1.22 -15.35
N GLY A 70 17.29 -1.43 -14.57
CA GLY A 70 18.20 -2.56 -14.77
C GLY A 70 17.50 -3.93 -14.74
N PHE A 71 16.52 -4.10 -13.85
CA PHE A 71 15.69 -5.30 -13.79
C PHE A 71 14.87 -5.49 -15.08
N LEU A 72 14.18 -4.44 -15.52
CA LEU A 72 13.35 -4.50 -16.71
C LEU A 72 14.20 -4.76 -17.97
N LEU A 73 15.39 -4.14 -18.04
CA LEU A 73 16.35 -4.38 -19.10
C LEU A 73 16.81 -5.84 -19.15
N ALA A 74 17.15 -6.44 -18.00
CA ALA A 74 17.57 -7.84 -17.93
C ALA A 74 16.48 -8.79 -18.43
N LYS A 75 15.22 -8.54 -18.06
CA LYS A 75 14.09 -9.36 -18.52
C LYS A 75 13.77 -9.17 -20.00
N LEU A 76 13.86 -7.94 -20.51
CA LEU A 76 13.74 -7.66 -21.95
C LEU A 76 14.82 -8.39 -22.75
N ALA A 77 16.06 -8.38 -22.27
CA ALA A 77 17.18 -9.07 -22.92
C ALA A 77 16.91 -10.57 -23.05
N VAL A 78 16.50 -11.23 -21.95
CA VAL A 78 16.14 -12.66 -21.97
C VAL A 78 15.01 -12.93 -22.96
N THR A 79 13.93 -12.14 -22.88
CA THR A 79 12.74 -12.32 -23.72
C THR A 79 13.07 -12.18 -25.21
N TYR A 80 13.88 -11.19 -25.58
CA TYR A 80 14.29 -10.98 -26.97
C TYR A 80 15.24 -12.06 -27.47
N VAL A 81 16.23 -12.48 -26.67
CA VAL A 81 17.16 -13.54 -27.05
C VAL A 81 16.43 -14.89 -27.20
N ASP A 82 15.50 -15.20 -26.30
CA ASP A 82 14.69 -16.42 -26.40
C ASP A 82 13.80 -16.42 -27.64
N ALA A 83 13.19 -15.27 -27.98
CA ALA A 83 12.40 -15.14 -29.21
C ALA A 83 13.26 -15.43 -30.44
N ILE A 84 14.46 -14.84 -30.52
CA ILE A 84 15.42 -15.06 -31.62
C ILE A 84 15.82 -16.54 -31.68
N ARG A 85 16.19 -17.15 -30.54
CA ARG A 85 16.59 -18.57 -30.47
C ARG A 85 15.48 -19.50 -30.95
N CYS A 86 14.22 -19.16 -30.69
CA CYS A 86 13.05 -19.93 -31.12
C CYS A 86 12.58 -19.61 -32.55
N GLY A 87 13.32 -18.81 -33.33
CA GLY A 87 12.93 -18.41 -34.68
C GLY A 87 11.72 -17.47 -34.74
N LYS A 88 11.37 -16.83 -33.62
CA LYS A 88 10.28 -15.86 -33.51
C LYS A 88 10.82 -14.43 -33.65
N ILE A 89 9.95 -13.51 -34.09
CA ILE A 89 10.29 -12.09 -34.15
C ILE A 89 10.11 -11.46 -32.76
N PRO A 90 11.12 -10.79 -32.19
CA PRO A 90 10.97 -10.05 -30.95
C PRO A 90 9.87 -9.00 -31.04
N CYS A 91 8.85 -9.12 -30.19
CA CYS A 91 7.71 -8.20 -30.17
C CYS A 91 7.71 -7.37 -28.87
N LEU A 92 7.80 -6.04 -29.00
CA LEU A 92 7.82 -5.11 -27.87
C LEU A 92 6.53 -5.20 -27.03
N GLU A 93 5.36 -5.30 -27.67
CA GLU A 93 4.08 -5.27 -26.97
C GLU A 93 3.86 -6.55 -26.14
N ASN A 94 4.17 -7.72 -26.71
CA ASN A 94 4.09 -9.00 -25.99
C ASN A 94 5.08 -9.05 -24.83
N ALA A 95 6.30 -8.52 -25.02
CA ALA A 95 7.27 -8.41 -23.95
C ALA A 95 6.74 -7.52 -22.82
N VAL A 96 6.21 -6.33 -23.12
CA VAL A 96 5.65 -5.42 -22.11
C VAL A 96 4.51 -6.07 -21.30
N HIS A 97 3.59 -6.78 -21.96
CA HIS A 97 2.50 -7.48 -21.25
C HIS A 97 3.00 -8.60 -20.33
N ALA A 98 3.90 -9.46 -20.83
CA ALA A 98 4.46 -10.54 -20.02
C ALA A 98 5.27 -9.99 -18.82
N LEU A 99 5.98 -8.88 -19.03
CA LEU A 99 6.75 -8.22 -17.97
C LEU A 99 5.84 -7.58 -16.93
N ALA A 100 4.71 -6.98 -17.34
CA ALA A 100 3.73 -6.41 -16.42
C ALA A 100 3.14 -7.49 -15.50
N GLU A 101 2.75 -8.64 -16.04
CA GLU A 101 2.23 -9.76 -15.22
C GLU A 101 3.25 -10.24 -14.18
N ILE A 102 4.52 -10.42 -14.59
CA ILE A 102 5.59 -10.88 -13.68
C ILE A 102 5.89 -9.82 -12.61
N GLU A 103 6.09 -8.56 -13.02
CA GLU A 103 6.50 -7.50 -12.10
C GLU A 103 5.36 -7.10 -11.16
N ASN A 104 4.12 -7.00 -11.65
CA ASN A 104 2.99 -6.67 -10.79
C ASN A 104 2.73 -7.78 -9.77
N SER A 105 2.86 -9.05 -10.16
CA SER A 105 2.79 -10.19 -9.22
C SER A 105 3.87 -10.09 -8.14
N SER A 106 5.10 -9.78 -8.54
CA SER A 106 6.22 -9.60 -7.61
C SER A 106 6.00 -8.38 -6.70
N ALA A 107 5.50 -7.27 -7.24
CA ALA A 107 5.19 -6.05 -6.51
C ALA A 107 4.12 -6.30 -5.44
N VAL A 108 3.05 -7.05 -5.75
CA VAL A 108 2.05 -7.48 -4.76
C VAL A 108 2.72 -8.27 -3.64
N GLN A 109 3.58 -9.24 -3.97
CA GLN A 109 4.23 -10.07 -2.96
C GLN A 109 5.17 -9.27 -2.07
N MET A 110 6.00 -8.39 -2.62
CA MET A 110 6.89 -7.53 -1.84
C MET A 110 6.12 -6.55 -0.96
N ALA A 111 5.11 -5.88 -1.51
CA ALA A 111 4.29 -4.93 -0.75
C ALA A 111 3.55 -5.62 0.41
N PHE A 112 2.92 -6.77 0.14
CA PHE A 112 2.23 -7.53 1.17
C PHE A 112 3.17 -8.06 2.25
N GLN A 113 4.35 -8.56 1.84
CA GLN A 113 5.35 -9.04 2.81
C GLN A 113 5.84 -7.90 3.70
N HIS A 114 6.10 -6.72 3.13
CA HIS A 114 6.46 -5.52 3.89
C HIS A 114 5.37 -5.14 4.89
N TYR A 115 4.10 -5.06 4.45
CA TYR A 115 2.97 -4.79 5.33
C TYR A 115 2.95 -5.77 6.51
N LYS A 116 3.04 -7.07 6.21
CA LYS A 116 2.97 -8.14 7.20
C LYS A 116 4.12 -8.07 8.21
N GLU A 117 5.35 -7.84 7.76
CA GLU A 117 6.50 -7.74 8.64
C GLU A 117 6.42 -6.50 9.53
N GLU A 118 6.10 -5.34 8.97
CA GLU A 118 6.05 -4.09 9.72
C GLU A 118 4.91 -4.06 10.73
N ILE A 119 3.72 -4.54 10.37
CA ILE A 119 2.60 -4.56 11.32
C ILE A 119 2.86 -5.55 12.46
N ASN A 120 3.39 -6.74 12.18
CA ASN A 120 3.69 -7.73 13.23
C ASN A 120 4.86 -7.29 14.13
N LYS A 121 5.79 -6.48 13.59
CA LYS A 121 6.91 -5.93 14.36
C LYS A 121 6.48 -4.77 15.27
N LYS A 122 5.54 -3.93 14.81
CA LYS A 122 5.09 -2.73 15.52
C LYS A 122 3.91 -2.99 16.47
N ALA A 123 3.05 -3.96 16.14
CA ALA A 123 1.89 -4.30 16.96
C ALA A 123 2.32 -5.05 18.21
N ASP A 124 2.30 -4.37 19.34
CA ASP A 124 2.49 -4.98 20.66
C ASP A 124 1.11 -5.34 21.23
N LEU A 125 0.71 -6.60 21.05
CA LEU A 125 -0.63 -7.07 21.39
C LEU A 125 -0.72 -7.51 22.88
N PRO A 126 -1.85 -7.26 23.57
CA PRO A 126 -2.95 -6.40 23.11
C PRO A 126 -2.55 -4.92 23.08
N THR A 127 -3.10 -4.21 22.10
CA THR A 127 -3.05 -2.75 22.02
C THR A 127 -3.89 -2.14 23.13
N GLU A 128 -3.63 -0.88 23.51
CA GLU A 128 -4.40 -0.19 24.56
C GLU A 128 -5.85 0.04 24.12
N ASP A 129 -6.04 0.46 22.87
CA ASP A 129 -7.35 0.71 22.26
C ASP A 129 -7.36 0.37 20.76
N GLN A 130 -8.55 0.41 20.14
CA GLN A 130 -8.70 0.13 18.70
C GLN A 130 -7.97 1.16 17.83
N LYS A 131 -7.78 2.40 18.33
CA LYS A 131 -7.18 3.48 17.56
C LYS A 131 -5.70 3.25 17.34
N GLU A 132 -4.98 2.75 18.34
CA GLU A 132 -3.58 2.33 18.18
C GLU A 132 -3.42 1.33 17.03
N MET A 133 -4.32 0.34 16.96
CA MET A 133 -4.33 -0.66 15.89
C MET A 133 -4.65 -0.06 14.51
N SER A 134 -5.60 0.87 14.44
CA SER A 134 -5.98 1.62 13.23
C SER A 134 -4.84 2.49 12.70
N ASP A 135 -4.16 3.23 13.57
CA ASP A 135 -3.03 4.11 13.22
C ASP A 135 -1.85 3.29 12.67
N LEU A 136 -1.53 2.15 13.31
CA LEU A 136 -0.50 1.22 12.84
C LEU A 136 -0.84 0.63 11.46
N HIS A 137 -2.09 0.21 11.26
CA HIS A 137 -2.56 -0.32 9.98
C HIS A 137 -2.43 0.72 8.86
N SER A 138 -2.92 1.94 9.08
CA SER A 138 -2.88 3.03 8.11
C SER A 138 -1.45 3.35 7.67
N GLN A 139 -0.51 3.40 8.62
CA GLN A 139 0.89 3.63 8.31
C GLN A 139 1.48 2.49 7.47
N CYS A 140 1.32 1.24 7.90
CA CYS A 140 1.91 0.08 7.23
C CYS A 140 1.31 -0.12 5.83
N GLU A 141 0.00 0.10 5.66
CA GLU A 141 -0.66 0.02 4.36
C GLU A 141 -0.14 1.08 3.39
N LYS A 142 0.04 2.32 3.87
CA LYS A 142 0.60 3.41 3.05
C LYS A 142 2.00 3.08 2.53
N GLU A 143 2.86 2.52 3.37
CA GLU A 143 4.21 2.08 3.01
C GLU A 143 4.17 0.94 1.98
N ALA A 144 3.34 -0.07 2.21
CA ALA A 144 3.16 -1.19 1.29
C ALA A 144 2.65 -0.75 -0.09
N LEU A 145 1.66 0.14 -0.10
CA LEU A 145 1.15 0.71 -1.34
C LEU A 145 2.20 1.52 -2.09
N HIS A 146 3.04 2.31 -1.39
CA HIS A 146 4.14 3.01 -2.04
C HIS A 146 5.13 2.04 -2.71
N ILE A 147 5.46 0.92 -2.05
CA ILE A 147 6.29 -0.15 -2.64
C ILE A 147 5.64 -0.69 -3.91
N PHE A 148 4.35 -1.04 -3.84
CA PHE A 148 3.61 -1.53 -5.01
C PHE A 148 3.61 -0.51 -6.15
N MET A 149 3.26 0.75 -5.87
CA MET A 149 3.17 1.82 -6.87
C MET A 149 4.51 2.15 -7.53
N SER A 150 5.62 1.99 -6.82
CA SER A 150 6.95 2.24 -7.38
C SER A 150 7.41 1.19 -8.40
N ARG A 151 6.80 -0.01 -8.37
CA ARG A 151 7.24 -1.17 -9.17
C ARG A 151 6.22 -1.61 -10.20
N SER A 152 4.93 -1.52 -9.87
CA SER A 152 3.88 -1.96 -10.76
C SER A 152 3.83 -1.09 -12.01
N PHE A 153 3.38 -1.65 -13.13
CA PHE A 153 3.09 -0.90 -14.34
C PHE A 153 2.07 -1.64 -15.19
N LYS A 154 1.29 -0.90 -15.98
CA LYS A 154 0.29 -1.46 -16.90
C LYS A 154 -0.70 -2.43 -16.20
N ASP A 155 -1.13 -2.08 -14.99
CA ASP A 155 -2.21 -2.75 -14.27
C ASP A 155 -3.55 -2.13 -14.70
N ASP A 156 -3.90 -2.26 -15.98
CA ASP A 156 -4.99 -1.49 -16.59
C ASP A 156 -6.38 -1.82 -15.99
N ASP A 157 -6.57 -3.05 -15.50
CA ASP A 157 -7.81 -3.50 -14.84
C ASP A 157 -7.75 -3.45 -13.30
N GLN A 158 -6.64 -2.98 -12.75
CA GLN A 158 -6.33 -2.98 -11.31
C GLN A 158 -6.47 -4.34 -10.64
N LYS A 159 -6.25 -5.41 -11.39
CA LYS A 159 -6.28 -6.77 -10.88
C LYS A 159 -5.24 -6.95 -9.79
N PHE A 160 -4.04 -6.42 -9.97
CA PHE A 160 -2.95 -6.63 -9.00
C PHE A 160 -3.11 -5.75 -7.77
N GLN A 161 -3.51 -4.49 -7.94
CA GLN A 161 -3.84 -3.64 -6.80
C GLN A 161 -4.99 -4.21 -5.96
N ALA A 162 -6.04 -4.75 -6.60
CA ALA A 162 -7.15 -5.41 -5.89
C ALA A 162 -6.68 -6.65 -5.12
N VAL A 163 -5.78 -7.47 -5.68
CA VAL A 163 -5.19 -8.61 -4.96
C VAL A 163 -4.37 -8.15 -3.75
N LEU A 164 -3.61 -7.05 -3.86
CA LEU A 164 -2.89 -6.48 -2.73
C LEU A 164 -3.85 -6.00 -1.63
N ALA A 165 -4.88 -5.25 -2.01
CA ALA A 165 -5.91 -4.74 -1.10
C ALA A 165 -6.58 -5.88 -0.31
N GLU A 166 -7.00 -6.94 -1.01
CA GLU A 166 -7.64 -8.11 -0.39
C GLU A 166 -6.71 -8.81 0.61
N ARG A 167 -5.42 -8.97 0.26
CA ARG A 167 -4.44 -9.60 1.17
C ARG A 167 -4.18 -8.77 2.41
N ILE A 168 -4.04 -7.45 2.25
CA ILE A 168 -3.84 -6.51 3.38
C ILE A 168 -5.07 -6.52 4.29
N LYS A 169 -6.27 -6.42 3.71
CA LYS A 169 -7.54 -6.46 4.44
C LYS A 169 -7.66 -7.73 5.28
N LYS A 170 -7.42 -8.90 4.67
CA LYS A 170 -7.49 -10.17 5.37
C LYS A 170 -6.46 -10.29 6.50
N GLU A 171 -5.21 -9.89 6.27
CA GLU A 171 -4.19 -9.93 7.33
C GLU A 171 -4.51 -8.93 8.44
N TYR A 172 -5.11 -7.78 8.13
CA TYR A 172 -5.60 -6.83 9.13
C TYR A 172 -6.74 -7.41 9.99
N GLU A 173 -7.73 -8.05 9.37
CA GLU A 173 -8.82 -8.76 10.06
C GLU A 173 -8.27 -9.85 11.00
N ASP A 174 -7.31 -10.64 10.53
CA ASP A 174 -6.65 -11.69 11.33
C ASP A 174 -5.91 -11.10 12.55
N ILE A 175 -5.25 -9.95 12.40
CA ILE A 175 -4.55 -9.29 13.52
C ILE A 175 -5.54 -8.67 14.50
N CYS A 176 -6.63 -8.06 14.01
CA CYS A 176 -7.70 -7.53 14.88
C CYS A 176 -8.33 -8.64 15.72
N GLN A 177 -8.55 -9.82 15.14
CA GLN A 177 -9.05 -10.98 15.87
C GLN A 177 -8.05 -11.41 16.96
N LYS A 178 -6.76 -11.54 16.63
CA LYS A 178 -5.72 -11.88 17.62
C LYS A 178 -5.64 -10.85 18.74
N ASN A 179 -5.74 -9.56 18.42
CA ASN A 179 -5.75 -8.46 19.39
C ASN A 179 -6.93 -8.62 20.36
N ALA A 180 -8.13 -8.89 19.84
CA ALA A 180 -9.32 -9.15 20.65
C ALA A 180 -9.16 -10.37 21.56
N GLU A 181 -8.63 -11.48 21.04
CA GLU A 181 -8.42 -12.71 21.82
C GLU A 181 -7.40 -12.50 22.94
N GLN A 182 -6.27 -11.86 22.65
CA GLN A 182 -5.25 -11.56 23.66
C GLN A 182 -5.75 -10.58 24.71
N SER A 183 -6.47 -9.53 24.31
CA SER A 183 -7.10 -8.60 25.24
C SER A 183 -8.08 -9.31 26.16
N LYS A 184 -8.93 -10.21 25.64
CA LYS A 184 -9.86 -10.99 26.45
C LYS A 184 -9.12 -11.90 27.44
N ASN A 185 -8.14 -12.66 26.96
CA ASN A 185 -7.38 -13.59 27.80
C ASN A 185 -6.64 -12.85 28.93
N PHE A 186 -6.01 -11.71 28.60
CA PHE A 186 -5.35 -10.86 29.59
C PHE A 186 -6.33 -10.33 30.63
N CYS A 187 -7.49 -9.82 30.20
CA CYS A 187 -8.53 -9.31 31.11
C CYS A 187 -9.09 -10.39 32.04
N VAL A 188 -9.34 -11.60 31.52
CA VAL A 188 -9.81 -12.73 32.33
C VAL A 188 -8.76 -13.10 33.39
N ALA A 189 -7.50 -13.24 32.99
CA ALA A 189 -6.41 -13.55 33.92
C ALA A 189 -6.26 -12.49 35.02
N LEU A 190 -6.38 -11.22 34.63
CA LEU A 190 -6.28 -10.09 35.56
C LEU A 190 -7.43 -10.08 36.58
N LEU A 191 -8.67 -10.32 36.13
CA LEU A 191 -9.85 -10.40 37.01
C LEU A 191 -9.78 -11.60 37.97
N LEU A 192 -9.29 -12.75 37.50
CA LEU A 192 -9.08 -13.92 38.35
C LEU A 192 -8.04 -13.63 39.45
N GLN A 193 -6.95 -12.95 39.10
CA GLN A 193 -5.91 -12.58 40.05
C GLN A 193 -6.41 -11.54 41.06
N MET A 194 -7.07 -10.46 40.62
CA MET A 194 -7.57 -9.40 41.51
C MET A 194 -8.80 -9.82 42.33
N GLY A 195 -9.51 -10.85 41.88
CA GLY A 195 -10.68 -11.41 42.53
C GLY A 195 -10.38 -12.62 43.41
N GLU A 196 -9.11 -13.01 43.59
CA GLU A 196 -8.74 -14.24 44.30
C GLU A 196 -9.28 -14.27 45.74
N ASP A 197 -9.08 -13.19 46.50
CA ASP A 197 -9.57 -13.08 47.88
C ASP A 197 -11.11 -13.08 47.98
N LEU A 198 -11.77 -12.44 47.01
CA LEU A 198 -13.23 -12.40 46.90
C LEU A 198 -13.78 -13.81 46.60
N GLU A 199 -13.17 -14.54 45.67
CA GLU A 199 -13.55 -15.91 45.34
C GLU A 199 -13.32 -16.86 46.51
N TYR A 200 -12.18 -16.77 47.17
CA TYR A 200 -11.90 -17.53 48.38
C TYR A 200 -12.97 -17.28 49.46
N SER A 201 -13.35 -16.03 49.66
CA SER A 201 -14.38 -15.65 50.64
C SER A 201 -15.76 -16.19 50.24
N LEU A 202 -16.10 -16.21 48.94
CA LEU A 202 -17.32 -16.82 48.41
C LEU A 202 -17.36 -18.33 48.63
N GLU A 203 -16.28 -19.04 48.30
CA GLU A 203 -16.18 -20.50 48.43
C GLU A 203 -16.27 -20.97 49.89
N ASN A 204 -15.73 -20.18 50.82
CA ASN A 204 -15.77 -20.47 52.25
C ASN A 204 -17.04 -19.95 52.94
N ASN A 205 -18.03 -19.46 52.18
CA ASN A 205 -19.30 -18.92 52.70
C ASN A 205 -19.11 -17.76 53.71
N TYR A 206 -18.02 -16.98 53.60
CA TYR A 206 -17.69 -15.90 54.53
C TYR A 206 -18.81 -14.84 54.62
N TYR A 207 -19.47 -14.58 53.49
CA TYR A 207 -20.55 -13.60 53.38
C TYR A 207 -21.91 -14.10 53.90
N LEU A 208 -22.05 -15.38 54.30
CA LEU A 208 -23.30 -15.91 54.88
C LEU A 208 -23.44 -15.60 56.38
N LYS A 209 -23.25 -14.32 56.72
CA LYS A 209 -23.37 -13.77 58.07
C LYS A 209 -24.22 -12.49 58.05
N PRO A 210 -24.81 -12.06 59.17
CA PRO A 210 -25.49 -10.77 59.24
C PRO A 210 -24.55 -9.63 58.81
N GLY A 211 -24.95 -8.85 57.81
CA GLY A 211 -24.14 -7.76 57.21
C GLY A 211 -23.21 -8.19 56.09
N GLY A 212 -23.18 -9.48 55.74
CA GLY A 212 -22.25 -10.02 54.75
C GLY A 212 -22.47 -9.52 53.32
N TYR A 213 -23.65 -8.99 52.98
CA TYR A 213 -23.84 -8.37 51.65
C TYR A 213 -23.04 -7.07 51.49
N GLU A 214 -22.89 -6.26 52.55
CA GLU A 214 -22.10 -5.03 52.49
C GLU A 214 -20.60 -5.34 52.34
N ASP A 215 -20.10 -6.33 53.10
CA ASP A 215 -18.73 -6.83 52.96
C ASP A 215 -18.47 -7.32 51.52
N PHE A 216 -19.40 -8.09 50.94
CA PHE A 216 -19.30 -8.58 49.56
C PHE A 216 -19.23 -7.43 48.54
N GLN A 217 -20.09 -6.41 48.68
CA GLN A 217 -20.08 -5.24 47.80
C GLN A 217 -18.79 -4.44 47.90
N GLN A 218 -18.22 -4.33 49.11
CA GLN A 218 -16.94 -3.66 49.32
C GLN A 218 -15.80 -4.41 48.64
N ASP A 219 -15.70 -5.73 48.84
CA ASP A 219 -14.65 -6.55 48.24
C ASP A 219 -14.75 -6.56 46.70
N LEU A 220 -15.97 -6.70 46.17
CA LEU A 220 -16.23 -6.59 44.73
C LEU A 220 -15.84 -5.21 44.20
N GLY A 221 -16.18 -4.13 44.91
CA GLY A 221 -15.79 -2.77 44.55
C GLY A 221 -14.27 -2.58 44.51
N ASN A 222 -13.54 -3.17 45.45
CA ASN A 222 -12.08 -3.15 45.47
C ASN A 222 -11.48 -3.85 44.25
N THR A 223 -11.96 -5.05 43.91
CA THR A 223 -11.54 -5.78 42.71
C THR A 223 -11.80 -4.96 41.43
N ILE A 224 -12.98 -4.34 41.32
CA ILE A 224 -13.32 -3.49 40.17
C ILE A 224 -12.40 -2.26 40.08
N SER A 225 -12.09 -1.61 41.21
CA SER A 225 -11.19 -0.44 41.23
C SER A 225 -9.81 -0.82 40.72
N GLN A 226 -9.23 -1.90 41.27
CA GLN A 226 -7.92 -2.39 40.84
C GLN A 226 -7.91 -2.76 39.35
N TYR A 227 -8.97 -3.41 38.86
CA TYR A 227 -9.09 -3.75 37.45
C TYR A 227 -9.15 -2.51 36.56
N ASN A 228 -9.90 -1.49 36.97
CA ASN A 228 -10.02 -0.24 36.22
C ASN A 228 -8.69 0.53 36.15
N GLU A 229 -7.88 0.49 37.22
CA GLU A 229 -6.57 1.14 37.31
C GLU A 229 -5.48 0.46 36.47
N ALA A 230 -5.61 -0.83 36.15
CA ALA A 230 -4.63 -1.53 35.32
C ALA A 230 -4.55 -0.97 33.89
N THR A 231 -3.36 -0.91 33.33
CA THR A 231 -3.15 -0.48 31.93
C THR A 231 -3.11 -1.68 30.99
N ARG A 232 -3.20 -1.46 29.67
CA ARG A 232 -2.99 -2.46 28.61
C ARG A 232 -3.98 -3.63 28.63
N LYS A 233 -5.19 -3.35 29.06
CA LYS A 233 -6.30 -4.31 29.04
C LYS A 233 -6.79 -4.57 27.61
N GLY A 234 -6.73 -3.54 26.78
CA GLY A 234 -7.15 -3.57 25.38
C GLY A 234 -8.66 -3.55 25.17
N ILE A 235 -9.06 -3.77 23.91
CA ILE A 235 -10.42 -3.57 23.40
C ILE A 235 -11.50 -4.44 24.08
N LYS A 236 -11.13 -5.54 24.72
CA LYS A 236 -12.06 -6.44 25.43
C LYS A 236 -12.24 -6.15 26.91
N ALA A 237 -11.64 -5.07 27.44
CA ALA A 237 -11.69 -4.76 28.86
C ALA A 237 -13.13 -4.65 29.42
N LYS A 238 -13.95 -3.77 28.82
CA LYS A 238 -15.33 -3.55 29.27
C LYS A 238 -16.22 -4.77 29.10
N GLU A 239 -16.07 -5.48 27.99
CA GLU A 239 -16.81 -6.72 27.72
C GLU A 239 -16.51 -7.79 28.77
N THR A 240 -15.23 -8.02 29.05
CA THR A 240 -14.81 -9.02 30.04
C THR A 240 -15.26 -8.65 31.45
N LEU A 241 -15.16 -7.36 31.82
CA LEU A 241 -15.67 -6.87 33.10
C LEU A 241 -17.19 -7.04 33.19
N SER A 242 -17.94 -6.74 32.13
CA SER A 242 -19.39 -6.92 32.13
C SER A 242 -19.79 -8.39 32.35
N ASP A 243 -19.10 -9.33 31.72
CA ASP A 243 -19.34 -10.77 31.91
C ASP A 243 -19.04 -11.20 33.36
N TYR A 244 -17.94 -10.70 33.93
CA TYR A 244 -17.58 -10.94 35.33
C TYR A 244 -18.64 -10.39 36.30
N LEU A 245 -19.10 -9.16 36.09
CA LEU A 245 -20.12 -8.54 36.95
C LEU A 245 -21.45 -9.28 36.90
N LYS A 246 -21.86 -9.82 35.74
CA LYS A 246 -23.06 -10.65 35.63
C LYS A 246 -22.95 -11.91 36.47
N GLU A 247 -21.79 -12.57 36.43
CA GLU A 247 -21.54 -13.76 37.25
C GLU A 247 -21.57 -13.41 38.75
N LYS A 248 -20.99 -12.28 39.15
CA LYS A 248 -21.01 -11.81 40.55
C LYS A 248 -22.38 -11.34 41.03
N ASP A 249 -23.20 -10.73 40.18
CA ASP A 249 -24.56 -10.32 40.50
C ASP A 249 -25.45 -11.51 40.91
N THR A 250 -25.29 -12.66 40.23
CA THR A 250 -26.02 -13.88 40.58
C THR A 250 -25.66 -14.39 41.99
N ARG A 251 -24.37 -14.37 42.34
CA ARG A 251 -23.91 -14.75 43.69
C ARG A 251 -24.32 -13.72 44.74
N GLY A 252 -24.20 -12.43 44.42
CA GLY A 252 -24.60 -11.32 45.27
C GLY A 252 -26.08 -11.36 45.63
N SER A 253 -26.95 -11.71 44.68
CA SER A 253 -28.39 -11.87 44.91
C SER A 253 -28.69 -12.98 45.94
N MET A 254 -27.94 -14.09 45.92
CA MET A 254 -28.09 -15.17 46.91
C MET A 254 -27.65 -14.72 48.30
N ILE A 255 -26.53 -13.98 48.39
CA ILE A 255 -26.02 -13.42 49.66
C ILE A 255 -27.04 -12.43 50.25
N LEU A 256 -27.57 -11.52 49.43
CA LEU A 256 -28.57 -10.54 49.82
C LEU A 256 -29.83 -11.20 50.38
N ALA A 257 -30.32 -12.24 49.72
CA ALA A 257 -31.47 -13.00 50.17
C ALA A 257 -31.23 -13.64 51.56
N ALA A 258 -30.03 -14.19 51.79
CA ALA A 258 -29.66 -14.87 53.03
C ALA A 258 -29.32 -13.93 54.20
N ASP A 259 -29.00 -12.65 53.94
CA ASP A 259 -28.59 -11.70 54.96
C ASP A 259 -29.73 -11.37 55.94
N LYS A 260 -29.50 -11.56 57.25
CA LYS A 260 -30.49 -11.32 58.30
C LYS A 260 -30.37 -9.94 58.95
N ALA A 261 -29.34 -9.16 58.61
CA ALA A 261 -29.16 -7.81 59.14
C ALA A 261 -30.04 -6.77 58.43
N MET A 262 -30.59 -7.10 57.24
CA MET A 262 -31.38 -6.18 56.43
C MET A 262 -32.87 -6.52 56.45
N THR A 263 -33.71 -5.49 56.45
CA THR A 263 -35.15 -5.60 56.24
C THR A 263 -35.48 -5.94 54.79
N GLU A 264 -36.68 -6.48 54.54
CA GLU A 264 -37.12 -6.82 53.18
C GLU A 264 -37.14 -5.60 52.24
N ASN A 265 -37.50 -4.43 52.76
CA ASN A 265 -37.49 -3.18 51.97
C ASN A 265 -36.06 -2.77 51.60
N GLU A 266 -35.09 -2.90 52.50
CA GLU A 266 -33.67 -2.59 52.22
C GLU A 266 -33.10 -3.56 51.18
N LYS A 267 -33.45 -4.85 51.27
CA LYS A 267 -33.05 -5.85 50.27
C LYS A 267 -33.58 -5.50 48.88
N GLN A 268 -34.86 -5.16 48.77
CA GLN A 268 -35.46 -4.74 47.49
C GLN A 268 -34.78 -3.49 46.91
N GLN A 269 -34.43 -2.52 47.76
CA GLN A 269 -33.71 -1.33 47.31
C GLN A 269 -32.30 -1.65 46.80
N LYS A 270 -31.56 -2.54 47.48
CA LYS A 270 -30.22 -2.97 47.07
C LYS A 270 -30.26 -3.78 45.77
N GLU A 271 -31.26 -4.65 45.62
CA GLU A 271 -31.45 -5.42 44.38
C GLU A 271 -31.75 -4.50 43.19
N GLU A 272 -32.61 -3.49 43.37
CA GLU A 272 -32.90 -2.51 42.31
C GLU A 272 -31.66 -1.67 41.96
N GLN A 273 -30.89 -1.25 42.96
CA GLN A 273 -29.62 -0.55 42.75
C GLN A 273 -28.61 -1.40 41.95
N ALA A 274 -28.46 -2.67 42.31
CA ALA A 274 -27.59 -3.60 41.59
C ALA A 274 -28.01 -3.78 40.13
N LYS A 275 -29.33 -3.92 39.87
CA LYS A 275 -29.88 -4.00 38.50
C LYS A 275 -29.58 -2.73 37.69
N VAL A 276 -29.75 -1.55 38.29
CA VAL A 276 -29.46 -0.28 37.63
C VAL A 276 -27.97 -0.15 37.30
N GLU A 277 -27.08 -0.52 38.21
CA GLU A 277 -25.63 -0.48 37.96
C GLU A 277 -25.20 -1.50 36.90
N LEU A 278 -25.74 -2.73 36.93
CA LEU A 278 -25.46 -3.74 35.91
C LEU A 278 -25.89 -3.25 34.52
N ALA A 279 -27.10 -2.66 34.41
CA ALA A 279 -27.60 -2.09 33.17
C ALA A 279 -26.71 -0.95 32.64
N LYS A 280 -26.15 -0.11 33.52
CA LYS A 280 -25.19 0.94 33.12
C LYS A 280 -23.91 0.35 32.54
N TRP A 281 -23.38 -0.71 33.16
CA TRP A 281 -22.18 -1.41 32.66
C TRP A 281 -22.43 -2.10 31.31
N GLU A 282 -23.59 -2.74 31.14
CA GLU A 282 -24.00 -3.32 29.86
C GLU A 282 -24.11 -2.25 28.77
N ALA A 283 -24.74 -1.11 29.07
CA ALA A 283 -24.85 0.01 28.12
C ALA A 283 -23.47 0.57 27.74
N ALA A 284 -22.57 0.77 28.72
CA ALA A 284 -21.20 1.24 28.48
C ALA A 284 -20.36 0.24 27.67
N THR A 285 -20.63 -1.06 27.81
CA THR A 285 -20.00 -2.14 27.03
C THR A 285 -20.50 -2.14 25.59
N LEU A 286 -21.81 -1.96 25.40
CA LEU A 286 -22.41 -1.83 24.07
C LEU A 286 -21.86 -0.60 23.33
N ASP A 287 -21.77 0.55 24.00
CA ASP A 287 -21.20 1.79 23.45
C ASP A 287 -19.73 1.60 23.02
N ALA A 288 -18.92 0.90 23.82
CA ALA A 288 -17.54 0.60 23.46
C ALA A 288 -17.45 -0.34 22.25
N LYS A 289 -18.25 -1.40 22.22
CA LYS A 289 -18.32 -2.31 21.06
C LYS A 289 -18.72 -1.57 19.78
N LEU A 290 -19.71 -0.68 19.87
CA LEU A 290 -20.13 0.14 18.73
C LEU A 290 -18.98 1.02 18.24
N LYS A 291 -18.29 1.73 19.12
CA LYS A 291 -17.13 2.57 18.77
C LYS A 291 -16.01 1.78 18.10
N ASP A 292 -15.69 0.59 18.61
CA ASP A 292 -14.66 -0.27 18.01
C ASP A 292 -15.08 -0.72 16.60
N THR A 293 -16.35 -1.11 16.42
CA THR A 293 -16.87 -1.52 15.11
C THR A 293 -16.94 -0.36 14.11
N GLU A 294 -17.31 0.84 14.56
CA GLU A 294 -17.32 2.05 13.73
C GLU A 294 -15.91 2.40 13.26
N MET A 295 -14.92 2.26 14.15
CA MET A 295 -13.52 2.52 13.82
C MET A 295 -12.99 1.53 12.76
N GLN A 296 -13.30 0.24 12.90
CA GLN A 296 -12.94 -0.77 11.89
C GLN A 296 -13.59 -0.50 10.52
N LEU A 297 -14.83 -0.01 10.51
CA LEU A 297 -15.50 0.40 9.26
C LEU A 297 -14.83 1.64 8.65
N GLU A 298 -14.41 2.59 9.48
CA GLU A 298 -13.68 3.78 9.02
C GLU A 298 -12.28 3.44 8.51
N ASP A 299 -11.62 2.44 9.09
CA ASP A 299 -10.35 1.90 8.56
C ASP A 299 -10.54 1.37 7.15
N GLN A 300 -11.58 0.55 6.91
CA GLN A 300 -11.89 0.05 5.56
C GLN A 300 -12.19 1.17 4.56
N ARG A 301 -12.89 2.23 4.99
CA ARG A 301 -13.12 3.43 4.15
C ARG A 301 -11.83 4.17 3.86
N SER A 302 -10.99 4.34 4.88
CA SER A 302 -9.70 5.02 4.77
C SER A 302 -8.75 4.27 3.84
N SER A 303 -8.67 2.94 3.96
CA SER A 303 -7.94 2.07 3.03
C SER A 303 -8.46 2.21 1.62
N TYR A 304 -9.78 2.13 1.40
CA TYR A 304 -10.38 2.32 0.08
C TYR A 304 -9.97 3.67 -0.54
N ASN A 305 -10.12 4.76 0.21
CA ASN A 305 -9.76 6.10 -0.25
C ASN A 305 -8.25 6.22 -0.55
N LEU A 306 -7.40 5.63 0.29
CA LEU A 306 -5.95 5.61 0.09
C LEU A 306 -5.56 4.88 -1.20
N HIS A 307 -6.17 3.71 -1.47
CA HIS A 307 -5.94 2.94 -2.70
C HIS A 307 -6.36 3.74 -3.95
N ILE A 308 -7.52 4.39 -3.91
CA ILE A 308 -8.00 5.23 -5.01
C ILE A 308 -7.10 6.44 -5.21
N GLN A 309 -6.71 7.14 -4.14
CA GLN A 309 -5.86 8.31 -4.22
C GLN A 309 -4.50 7.98 -4.82
N GLN A 310 -3.81 6.94 -4.32
CA GLN A 310 -2.51 6.55 -4.85
C GLN A 310 -2.59 6.13 -6.32
N LEU A 311 -3.69 5.48 -6.71
CA LEU A 311 -3.89 5.12 -8.11
C LEU A 311 -4.09 6.36 -9.00
N GLN A 312 -4.88 7.33 -8.55
CA GLN A 312 -5.07 8.60 -9.27
C GLN A 312 -3.74 9.35 -9.43
N ASP A 313 -2.95 9.45 -8.37
CA ASP A 313 -1.63 10.10 -8.38
C ASP A 313 -0.69 9.42 -9.38
N LYS A 314 -0.67 8.07 -9.39
CA LYS A 314 0.13 7.29 -10.33
C LYS A 314 -0.32 7.50 -11.77
N MET A 315 -1.62 7.38 -12.04
CA MET A 315 -2.19 7.58 -13.38
C MET A 315 -1.89 9.00 -13.91
N GLU A 316 -1.99 10.02 -13.06
CA GLU A 316 -1.70 11.40 -13.44
C GLU A 316 -0.20 11.61 -13.70
N SER A 317 0.68 11.04 -12.88
CA SER A 317 2.13 11.03 -13.12
C SER A 317 2.48 10.36 -14.47
N ASP A 318 1.92 9.18 -14.72
CA ASP A 318 2.20 8.42 -15.95
C ASP A 318 1.61 9.12 -17.18
N ARG A 319 0.43 9.72 -17.05
CA ARG A 319 -0.17 10.57 -18.09
C ARG A 319 0.73 11.77 -18.41
N ARG A 320 1.26 12.47 -17.41
CA ARG A 320 2.19 13.60 -17.63
C ARG A 320 3.43 13.17 -18.39
N LYS A 321 4.04 12.03 -18.03
CA LYS A 321 5.20 11.48 -18.73
C LYS A 321 4.86 11.13 -20.19
N ALA A 322 3.72 10.48 -20.42
CA ALA A 322 3.27 10.10 -21.75
C ALA A 322 2.98 11.33 -22.64
N VAL A 323 2.33 12.36 -22.10
CA VAL A 323 2.09 13.63 -22.81
C VAL A 323 3.41 14.31 -23.16
N GLN A 324 4.35 14.40 -22.21
CA GLN A 324 5.65 15.01 -22.45
C GLN A 324 6.45 14.26 -23.54
N GLU A 325 6.42 12.92 -23.55
CA GLU A 325 7.03 12.10 -24.58
C GLU A 325 6.37 12.32 -25.94
N HIS A 326 5.04 12.37 -25.98
CA HIS A 326 4.25 12.62 -27.19
C HIS A 326 4.54 14.00 -27.78
N GLU A 327 4.50 15.06 -26.97
CA GLU A 327 4.78 16.44 -27.41
C GLU A 327 6.21 16.56 -27.97
N ARG A 328 7.19 15.92 -27.34
CA ARG A 328 8.57 15.89 -27.84
C ARG A 328 8.67 15.23 -29.22
N LEU A 329 8.02 14.08 -29.40
CA LEU A 329 8.00 13.38 -30.69
C LEU A 329 7.31 14.23 -31.77
N LEU A 330 6.19 14.86 -31.43
CA LEU A 330 5.44 15.73 -32.34
C LEU A 330 6.27 16.95 -32.77
N ASN A 331 6.89 17.64 -31.81
CA ASN A 331 7.76 18.78 -32.07
C ASN A 331 8.92 18.40 -32.97
N LYS A 332 9.49 17.20 -32.79
CA LYS A 332 10.58 16.71 -33.63
C LYS A 332 10.12 16.49 -35.07
N LYS A 333 8.98 15.84 -35.29
CA LYS A 333 8.43 15.65 -36.65
C LYS A 333 8.08 16.97 -37.33
N LEU A 334 7.55 17.95 -36.59
CA LEU A 334 7.28 19.29 -37.12
C LEU A 334 8.56 20.00 -37.60
N GLN A 335 9.65 19.90 -36.83
CA GLN A 335 10.95 20.42 -37.24
C GLN A 335 11.48 19.74 -38.51
N GLU A 336 11.33 18.42 -38.60
CA GLU A 336 11.74 17.65 -39.80
C GLU A 336 10.93 18.03 -41.03
N GLN A 337 9.61 18.18 -40.88
CA GLN A 337 8.73 18.60 -41.97
C GLN A 337 9.16 19.97 -42.50
N LYS A 338 9.41 20.94 -41.59
CA LYS A 338 9.87 22.28 -41.96
C LYS A 338 11.20 22.23 -42.74
N ALA A 339 12.17 21.45 -42.26
CA ALA A 339 13.45 21.30 -42.93
C ALA A 339 13.31 20.65 -44.34
N MET A 340 12.41 19.69 -44.51
CA MET A 340 12.14 19.07 -45.83
C MET A 340 11.52 20.06 -46.81
N LEU A 341 10.62 20.93 -46.34
CA LEU A 341 10.05 22.01 -47.16
C LEU A 341 11.12 23.02 -47.58
N GLU A 342 11.99 23.44 -46.66
CA GLU A 342 13.10 24.37 -46.94
C GLU A 342 14.10 23.80 -47.96
N GLN A 343 14.31 22.49 -47.95
CA GLN A 343 15.17 21.78 -48.91
C GLN A 343 14.48 21.44 -50.24
N GLY A 344 13.18 21.75 -50.38
CA GLY A 344 12.40 21.53 -51.61
C GLY A 344 11.83 20.11 -51.79
N PHE A 345 11.92 19.23 -50.79
CA PHE A 345 11.40 17.86 -50.85
C PHE A 345 9.91 17.78 -50.50
N LYS A 346 9.04 18.26 -51.40
CA LYS A 346 7.58 18.36 -51.17
C LYS A 346 6.90 17.04 -50.82
N GLU A 347 7.11 15.99 -51.61
CA GLU A 347 6.49 14.67 -51.37
C GLU A 347 6.81 14.10 -49.97
N ARG A 348 8.01 14.35 -49.47
CA ARG A 348 8.43 13.92 -48.12
C ARG A 348 7.80 14.76 -47.02
N ALA A 349 7.66 16.06 -47.26
CA ALA A 349 6.95 16.93 -46.33
C ALA A 349 5.47 16.53 -46.19
N ASP A 350 4.84 16.09 -47.29
CA ASP A 350 3.45 15.61 -47.31
C ASP A 350 3.31 14.28 -46.54
N GLN A 351 4.26 13.35 -46.68
CA GLN A 351 4.31 12.11 -45.89
C GLN A 351 4.44 12.40 -44.38
N LEU A 352 5.36 13.30 -44.01
CA LEU A 352 5.51 13.73 -42.63
C LEU A 352 4.25 14.45 -42.11
N GLU A 353 3.54 15.18 -42.98
CA GLU A 353 2.27 15.80 -42.61
C GLU A 353 1.21 14.76 -42.26
N ALA A 354 1.11 13.68 -43.03
CA ALA A 354 0.20 12.57 -42.75
C ALA A 354 0.52 11.92 -41.39
N GLU A 355 1.81 11.68 -41.11
CA GLU A 355 2.25 11.14 -39.82
C GLU A 355 1.97 12.12 -38.66
N ILE A 356 2.18 13.43 -38.86
CA ILE A 356 1.86 14.46 -37.86
C ILE A 356 0.36 14.50 -37.59
N ARG A 357 -0.49 14.41 -38.63
CA ARG A 357 -1.95 14.34 -38.46
C ARG A 357 -2.36 13.09 -37.67
N GLN A 358 -1.74 11.95 -37.95
CA GLN A 358 -1.97 10.71 -37.20
C GLN A 358 -1.48 10.81 -35.75
N LEU A 359 -0.33 11.42 -35.51
CA LEU A 359 0.15 11.65 -34.14
C LEU A 359 -0.77 12.60 -33.38
N ARG A 360 -1.22 13.70 -34.00
CA ARG A 360 -2.16 14.64 -33.37
C ARG A 360 -3.47 13.97 -32.98
N SER A 361 -4.00 13.07 -33.81
CA SER A 361 -5.22 12.32 -33.49
C SER A 361 -5.01 11.26 -32.39
N GLN A 362 -3.78 10.75 -32.23
CA GLN A 362 -3.39 9.86 -31.12
C GLN A 362 -3.07 10.61 -29.82
N GLY A 363 -2.53 11.83 -29.91
CA GLY A 363 -2.19 12.71 -28.79
C GLY A 363 -3.40 13.30 -28.08
N THR A 364 -4.54 13.38 -28.76
CA THR A 364 -5.87 13.57 -28.16
C THR A 364 -6.40 12.28 -27.55
N GLY A 365 -5.53 11.47 -26.94
CA GLY A 365 -5.92 10.31 -26.17
C GLY A 365 -6.93 10.76 -25.14
N ARG A 366 -8.19 10.33 -25.33
CA ARG A 366 -9.25 10.44 -24.32
C ARG A 366 -8.58 10.08 -23.00
N GLY A 367 -8.59 11.00 -22.03
CA GLY A 367 -8.39 10.62 -20.63
C GLY A 367 -9.26 9.40 -20.35
N PRO A 368 -8.90 8.55 -19.37
CA PRO A 368 -9.67 7.35 -19.06
C PRO A 368 -11.15 7.71 -19.13
N CYS A 369 -11.85 7.12 -20.10
CA CYS A 369 -13.26 7.42 -20.31
C CYS A 369 -13.95 7.28 -18.94
N GLY A 370 -14.98 8.06 -18.61
CA GLY A 370 -15.64 7.94 -17.30
C GLY A 370 -16.00 6.50 -16.92
N SER A 371 -16.18 5.63 -17.93
CA SER A 371 -16.31 4.18 -17.82
C SER A 371 -15.07 3.41 -17.30
N PHE A 372 -13.85 3.81 -17.66
CA PHE A 372 -12.59 3.19 -17.19
C PHE A 372 -12.35 3.50 -15.72
N LEU A 373 -12.42 4.78 -15.31
CA LEU A 373 -12.37 5.17 -13.91
C LEU A 373 -13.50 4.49 -13.12
N GLY A 374 -14.71 4.41 -13.68
CA GLY A 374 -15.83 3.71 -13.05
C GLY A 374 -15.61 2.21 -12.85
N ASN A 375 -14.89 1.53 -13.76
CA ASN A 375 -14.55 0.11 -13.61
C ASN A 375 -13.40 -0.12 -12.62
N VAL A 376 -12.42 0.78 -12.62
CA VAL A 376 -11.27 0.81 -11.70
C VAL A 376 -11.74 1.00 -10.25
N VAL A 377 -12.58 2.02 -10.03
CA VAL A 377 -13.20 2.33 -8.73
C VAL A 377 -14.05 1.16 -8.24
N ARG A 378 -14.75 0.46 -9.15
CA ARG A 378 -15.51 -0.77 -8.83
C ARG A 378 -14.64 -1.99 -8.55
N SER A 379 -13.44 -2.07 -9.11
CA SER A 379 -12.53 -3.20 -8.87
C SER A 379 -12.03 -3.18 -7.42
N ILE A 380 -11.55 -2.01 -7.00
CA ILE A 380 -11.10 -1.78 -5.62
C ILE A 380 -12.31 -1.70 -4.66
N GLY A 381 -13.42 -1.09 -5.08
CA GLY A 381 -14.65 -0.99 -4.28
C GLY A 381 -15.19 -2.36 -3.85
N ARG A 382 -15.14 -3.35 -4.76
CA ARG A 382 -15.55 -4.73 -4.44
C ARG A 382 -14.75 -5.38 -3.30
N VAL A 383 -13.48 -5.02 -3.11
CA VAL A 383 -12.66 -5.52 -1.99
C VAL A 383 -13.17 -4.98 -0.65
N PHE A 384 -13.55 -3.70 -0.62
CA PHE A 384 -13.99 -3.01 0.59
C PHE A 384 -15.51 -2.96 0.78
N GLY A 385 -16.29 -3.52 -0.15
CA GLY A 385 -17.76 -3.56 -0.08
C GLY A 385 -18.46 -2.27 -0.50
N PHE A 386 -17.81 -1.45 -1.34
CA PHE A 386 -18.34 -0.17 -1.87
C PHE A 386 -18.75 -0.24 -3.34
#